data_AF-A0A261XXV3-F1
#
_entry.id   AF-A0A261XXV3-F1
#
_cell.length_a   1.000
_cell.length_b   1.000
_cell.length_c   1.000
_cell.angle_alpha   90.00
_cell.angle_beta   90.00
_cell.angle_gamma   90.00
#
_symmetry.space_group_name_H-M   'P 1'
#
loop_
_entity.id
_entity.type
_entity.pdbx_description
1 polymer ?
#
loop_
_entity_poly.entity_id
_entity_poly.type
_entity_poly.pdbx_seq_one_letter_code
_entity_poly.pdbx_strand_id
1 'polypeptide(L)'
;MTNTFTRLRATRLQSWLPSLISSKSFFTSALRSADRPPSQRPAVGASSIFDNVVAEKVQEDTTFPIGTEKAEAKEYRFSTANFKASPQKLNMLARQIRGLPLSEAIAQMTFSPKRAAVKIRHNLAFAQKNALLQKGMKSEGLVVSQAWVGKGQYSKRIKIHGRGRMGVMHQSKGEVKIKQTTSSPLFVACIFLHNLALAVYSGWTFYHTFTVYRRNLKTMDFWTVWCDKSGDFWTSTLGLYGYYFYLSKYYEIVDTIIILLKGRKSSTLQTYHHAGAIFTMWANINYAAHPIWVFVILNSFVHTIMYTYYAATTLGLNPPYKQYITRLQLTQFFVGQCIGASYFLVSNGPTRGGECFTRAGPRFAIGSVMLYVAPLIWLFVEFARRIYGKRKQA
;
A
#
# COMPACT_ATOMS: atom_id res chain seq x y z
N MET A 1 -92.78 -47.86 29.93
CA MET A 1 -93.01 -48.50 28.63
C MET A 1 -92.19 -47.72 27.61
N THR A 2 -90.95 -48.14 27.36
CA THR A 2 -90.51 -49.12 26.35
C THR A 2 -90.15 -48.45 25.03
N ASN A 3 -88.84 -48.43 24.78
CA ASN A 3 -88.14 -48.71 23.53
C ASN A 3 -88.44 -47.90 22.24
N THR A 4 -87.34 -47.74 21.50
CA THR A 4 -87.21 -47.52 20.05
C THR A 4 -87.46 -46.10 19.52
N PHE A 5 -86.40 -45.40 19.10
CA PHE A 5 -85.98 -45.29 17.69
C PHE A 5 -84.80 -44.30 17.54
N THR A 6 -83.63 -44.87 17.27
CA THR A 6 -82.70 -44.58 16.14
C THR A 6 -82.43 -43.14 15.67
N ARG A 7 -81.13 -42.79 15.74
CA ARG A 7 -80.28 -42.08 14.75
C ARG A 7 -80.61 -40.62 14.37
N LEU A 8 -79.72 -39.69 14.75
CA LEU A 8 -78.68 -39.13 13.87
C LEU A 8 -77.73 -38.15 14.60
N ARG A 9 -76.53 -38.02 14.03
CA ARG A 9 -75.28 -37.41 14.50
C ARG A 9 -75.31 -35.88 14.63
N ALA A 10 -74.45 -35.34 15.49
CA ALA A 10 -73.34 -34.44 15.13
C ALA A 10 -72.52 -34.06 16.39
N THR A 11 -71.51 -34.85 16.74
CA THR A 11 -70.08 -34.49 16.74
C THR A 11 -69.67 -33.13 17.34
N ARG A 12 -68.74 -33.28 18.31
CA ARG A 12 -67.61 -32.40 18.67
C ARG A 12 -67.88 -31.25 19.64
N LEU A 13 -67.81 -31.60 20.92
CA LEU A 13 -67.32 -30.72 21.98
C LEU A 13 -66.49 -31.55 22.95
N GLN A 14 -65.37 -30.95 23.38
CA GLN A 14 -64.62 -31.29 24.60
C GLN A 14 -63.93 -32.68 24.59
N SER A 15 -62.77 -32.90 25.19
CA SER A 15 -62.20 -32.26 26.36
C SER A 15 -60.88 -32.97 26.69
N TRP A 16 -59.88 -32.21 27.18
CA TRP A 16 -59.12 -32.53 28.41
C TRP A 16 -58.03 -33.61 28.28
N LEU A 17 -56.82 -33.52 28.86
CA LEU A 17 -56.24 -32.71 29.96
C LEU A 17 -54.67 -32.95 29.97
N PRO A 18 -53.87 -32.49 30.97
CA PRO A 18 -52.58 -31.83 30.75
C PRO A 18 -51.40 -32.47 31.55
N SER A 19 -50.22 -31.80 31.57
CA SER A 19 -49.34 -31.60 32.76
C SER A 19 -48.02 -30.96 32.29
N LEU A 20 -47.75 -29.70 32.69
CA LEU A 20 -46.92 -29.25 33.82
C LEU A 20 -45.44 -28.97 33.44
N ILE A 21 -45.11 -27.67 33.52
CA ILE A 21 -43.90 -27.05 34.11
C ILE A 21 -42.54 -27.39 33.45
N SER A 22 -41.89 -26.39 32.85
CA SER A 22 -40.75 -25.69 33.50
C SER A 22 -39.99 -24.79 32.52
N SER A 23 -39.58 -23.64 33.04
CA SER A 23 -38.78 -22.59 32.42
C SER A 23 -37.47 -23.06 31.78
N LYS A 24 -37.00 -22.36 30.73
CA LYS A 24 -35.69 -21.68 30.70
C LYS A 24 -35.43 -20.91 29.39
N SER A 25 -35.00 -19.65 29.57
CA SER A 25 -33.94 -18.95 28.81
C SER A 25 -34.25 -18.57 27.34
N PHE A 26 -34.46 -17.32 26.92
CA PHE A 26 -33.74 -16.06 27.20
C PHE A 26 -32.23 -16.07 26.89
N PHE A 27 -31.74 -16.87 25.94
CA PHE A 27 -30.40 -16.68 25.36
C PHE A 27 -30.31 -17.27 23.93
N THR A 28 -30.67 -16.49 22.90
CA THR A 28 -30.41 -16.88 21.49
C THR A 28 -29.78 -15.78 20.64
N SER A 29 -29.41 -14.64 21.22
CA SER A 29 -28.69 -13.57 20.49
C SER A 29 -27.17 -13.52 20.74
N ALA A 30 -26.66 -14.25 21.73
CA ALA A 30 -25.24 -14.21 22.11
C ALA A 30 -24.33 -15.19 21.33
N LEU A 31 -24.89 -16.25 20.72
CA LEU A 31 -24.07 -17.25 20.00
C LEU A 31 -23.80 -16.92 18.53
N ARG A 32 -24.43 -15.90 17.95
CA ARG A 32 -24.12 -15.45 16.57
C ARG A 32 -22.93 -14.46 16.51
N SER A 33 -22.24 -14.27 17.63
CA SER A 33 -21.04 -13.44 17.74
C SER A 33 -19.73 -14.23 17.56
N ALA A 34 -19.77 -15.57 17.59
CA ALA A 34 -18.59 -16.41 17.48
C ALA A 34 -18.18 -16.71 16.02
N ASP A 35 -19.10 -16.59 15.05
CA ASP A 35 -18.87 -16.90 13.62
C ASP A 35 -18.55 -15.68 12.74
N ARG A 36 -18.04 -14.59 13.31
CA ARG A 36 -17.53 -13.50 12.45
C ARG A 36 -16.10 -13.81 12.04
N PRO A 37 -15.80 -14.01 10.74
CA PRO A 37 -14.43 -14.12 10.28
C PRO A 37 -13.65 -12.88 10.74
N PRO A 38 -12.40 -13.04 11.23
CA PRO A 38 -11.61 -11.96 11.77
C PRO A 38 -11.47 -10.83 10.76
N SER A 39 -11.76 -9.61 11.21
CA SER A 39 -11.80 -8.41 10.39
C SER A 39 -10.46 -8.17 9.69
N GLN A 40 -10.50 -8.20 8.38
CA GLN A 40 -9.37 -8.00 7.50
C GLN A 40 -8.93 -6.52 7.48
N ARG A 41 -7.76 -6.21 8.06
CA ARG A 41 -7.12 -4.89 7.95
C ARG A 41 -6.55 -4.67 6.53
N PRO A 42 -6.48 -3.44 6.01
CA PRO A 42 -5.68 -3.15 4.83
C PRO A 42 -4.21 -3.14 5.24
N ALA A 43 -3.43 -3.82 4.44
CA ALA A 43 -2.02 -3.61 4.38
C ALA A 43 -1.69 -2.28 3.73
N VAL A 44 -1.44 -1.23 4.52
CA VAL A 44 -0.62 -0.12 4.03
C VAL A 44 0.81 -0.63 4.02
N GLY A 45 1.31 -0.81 2.82
CA GLY A 45 2.58 -1.43 2.53
C GLY A 45 3.29 -0.63 1.47
N ALA A 46 4.61 -0.50 1.56
CA ALA A 46 5.43 0.42 0.75
C ALA A 46 5.31 0.30 -0.78
N SER A 47 4.73 -0.78 -1.32
CA SER A 47 4.39 -0.83 -2.75
C SER A 47 3.04 -0.20 -3.12
N SER A 48 2.36 0.45 -2.17
CA SER A 48 1.11 1.19 -2.39
C SER A 48 1.31 2.47 -3.22
N ILE A 49 2.50 2.66 -3.80
CA ILE A 49 2.81 3.78 -4.67
C ILE A 49 1.96 3.71 -5.95
N PHE A 50 1.52 2.52 -6.41
CA PHE A 50 0.80 2.40 -7.69
C PHE A 50 -0.51 1.60 -7.75
N ASP A 51 -0.84 0.67 -6.85
CA ASP A 51 -2.00 -0.23 -7.12
C ASP A 51 -2.89 -0.49 -5.91
N ASN A 52 -4.06 0.14 -5.88
CA ASN A 52 -5.20 -0.39 -5.14
C ASN A 52 -6.49 -0.12 -5.90
N VAL A 53 -6.64 -0.66 -7.12
CA VAL A 53 -7.95 -1.06 -7.66
C VAL A 53 -7.75 -2.31 -8.48
N VAL A 54 -8.18 -3.44 -7.91
CA VAL A 54 -8.59 -4.60 -8.71
C VAL A 54 -9.84 -4.15 -9.46
N ALA A 55 -9.71 -3.88 -10.76
CA ALA A 55 -10.82 -3.91 -11.68
C ALA A 55 -11.03 -5.36 -12.09
N GLU A 56 -12.19 -5.89 -11.74
CA GLU A 56 -12.76 -7.07 -12.36
C GLU A 56 -12.77 -6.84 -13.88
N LYS A 57 -12.24 -7.80 -14.65
CA LYS A 57 -12.16 -7.74 -16.12
C LYS A 57 -13.54 -7.43 -16.69
N VAL A 58 -13.70 -6.24 -17.28
CA VAL A 58 -14.74 -6.01 -18.28
C VAL A 58 -14.07 -6.17 -19.62
N GLN A 59 -14.58 -7.11 -20.39
CA GLN A 59 -14.16 -7.48 -21.73
C GLN A 59 -14.19 -6.25 -22.64
N GLU A 60 -13.05 -5.96 -23.28
CA GLU A 60 -12.92 -4.97 -24.34
C GLU A 60 -13.85 -5.34 -25.49
N ASP A 61 -14.75 -4.42 -25.85
CA ASP A 61 -15.20 -4.20 -27.23
C ASP A 61 -16.00 -2.89 -27.25
N THR A 62 -15.43 -1.86 -27.88
CA THR A 62 -16.08 -0.83 -28.73
C THR A 62 -15.18 0.39 -28.84
N THR A 63 -14.55 0.51 -30.01
CA THR A 63 -13.84 1.69 -30.49
C THR A 63 -14.81 2.87 -30.60
N PHE A 64 -14.49 4.01 -29.97
CA PHE A 64 -15.21 5.27 -30.16
C PHE A 64 -14.25 6.35 -30.69
N PRO A 65 -14.73 7.25 -31.58
CA PRO A 65 -13.89 8.10 -32.40
C PRO A 65 -13.22 9.21 -31.59
N ILE A 66 -11.97 9.51 -31.95
CA ILE A 66 -11.12 10.53 -31.33
C ILE A 66 -11.46 11.87 -31.96
N GLY A 67 -12.35 12.63 -31.32
CA GLY A 67 -12.53 14.06 -31.56
C GLY A 67 -11.46 14.85 -30.82
N THR A 68 -10.64 15.60 -31.55
CA THR A 68 -9.59 16.49 -31.05
C THR A 68 -10.17 17.82 -30.56
N GLU A 69 -10.77 17.82 -29.37
CA GLU A 69 -11.04 19.08 -28.64
C GLU A 69 -9.98 19.29 -27.54
N LYS A 70 -9.47 20.53 -27.48
CA LYS A 70 -8.49 20.99 -26.46
C LYS A 70 -8.96 20.56 -25.08
N ALA A 71 -8.12 19.79 -24.37
CA ALA A 71 -8.45 19.20 -23.08
C ALA A 71 -8.54 20.25 -21.97
N GLU A 72 -9.69 20.92 -21.87
CA GLU A 72 -10.10 21.63 -20.66
C GLU A 72 -10.04 20.63 -19.49
N ALA A 73 -9.48 21.02 -18.35
CA ALA A 73 -9.29 20.13 -17.20
C ALA A 73 -10.64 19.53 -16.79
N LYS A 74 -10.89 18.28 -17.18
CA LYS A 74 -12.22 17.69 -17.05
C LYS A 74 -12.50 17.50 -15.56
N GLU A 75 -13.49 18.25 -15.06
CA GLU A 75 -13.99 18.12 -13.69
C GLU A 75 -15.25 17.26 -13.68
N TYR A 76 -15.37 16.37 -12.69
CA TYR A 76 -16.59 15.61 -12.45
C TYR A 76 -17.09 15.88 -11.03
N ARG A 77 -18.32 16.38 -10.93
CA ARG A 77 -18.96 16.70 -9.66
C ARG A 77 -20.03 15.67 -9.37
N PHE A 78 -19.98 15.09 -8.17
CA PHE A 78 -20.92 14.11 -7.71
C PHE A 78 -21.49 14.50 -6.34
N SER A 79 -22.82 14.53 -6.23
CA SER A 79 -23.50 14.70 -4.95
C SER A 79 -24.18 13.40 -4.56
N THR A 80 -23.98 12.98 -3.31
CA THR A 80 -24.63 11.79 -2.77
C THR A 80 -26.06 12.08 -2.32
N ALA A 81 -26.92 11.06 -2.31
CA ALA A 81 -28.21 11.16 -1.61
C ALA A 81 -28.04 11.40 -0.10
N ASN A 82 -29.03 12.05 0.52
CA ASN A 82 -29.03 12.39 1.95
C ASN A 82 -28.70 11.19 2.86
N PHE A 83 -27.66 11.34 3.67
CA PHE A 83 -27.31 10.43 4.75
C PHE A 83 -28.13 10.75 6.00
N LYS A 84 -28.56 9.71 6.72
CA LYS A 84 -29.12 9.82 8.08
C LYS A 84 -27.99 10.02 9.10
N ALA A 85 -27.20 11.08 8.94
CA ALA A 85 -26.06 11.40 9.79
C ALA A 85 -25.87 12.92 9.88
N SER A 86 -25.28 13.37 10.99
CA SER A 86 -24.95 14.79 11.18
C SER A 86 -23.89 15.25 10.16
N PRO A 87 -24.06 16.42 9.52
CA PRO A 87 -23.07 17.00 8.62
C PRO A 87 -21.67 17.11 9.23
N GLN A 88 -21.55 17.42 10.53
CA GLN A 88 -20.26 17.50 11.21
C GLN A 88 -19.51 16.16 11.22
N LYS A 89 -20.24 15.05 11.46
CA LYS A 89 -19.66 13.70 11.46
C LYS A 89 -19.25 13.25 10.06
N LEU A 90 -20.03 13.62 9.05
CA LEU A 90 -19.68 13.37 7.65
C LEU A 90 -18.49 14.21 7.22
N ASN A 91 -18.35 15.45 7.72
CA ASN A 91 -17.24 16.33 7.37
C ASN A 91 -15.88 15.76 7.83
N MET A 92 -15.85 15.04 8.95
CA MET A 92 -14.64 14.30 9.37
C MET A 92 -14.22 13.24 8.34
N LEU A 93 -15.17 12.52 7.74
CA LEU A 93 -14.89 11.56 6.67
C LEU A 93 -14.53 12.26 5.36
N ALA A 94 -15.20 13.35 5.02
CA ALA A 94 -14.89 14.16 3.84
C ALA A 94 -13.46 14.72 3.90
N ARG A 95 -13.01 15.16 5.08
CA ARG A 95 -11.62 15.59 5.30
C ARG A 95 -10.61 14.47 5.11
N GLN A 96 -10.96 13.23 5.44
CA GLN A 96 -10.06 12.08 5.26
C GLN A 96 -9.86 11.70 3.79
N ILE A 97 -10.86 11.91 2.94
CA ILE A 97 -10.78 11.54 1.51
C ILE A 97 -10.34 12.69 0.61
N ARG A 98 -10.34 13.93 1.10
CA ARG A 98 -9.97 15.12 0.32
C ARG A 98 -8.47 15.09 -0.01
N GLY A 99 -8.15 15.33 -1.29
CA GLY A 99 -6.78 15.33 -1.80
C GLY A 99 -6.22 13.94 -2.05
N LEU A 100 -6.93 12.86 -1.69
CA LEU A 100 -6.47 11.51 -1.95
C LEU A 100 -6.78 11.09 -3.40
N PRO A 101 -5.92 10.27 -4.01
CA PRO A 101 -6.28 9.50 -5.19
C PRO A 101 -7.55 8.69 -4.94
N LEU A 102 -8.39 8.56 -5.95
CA LEU A 102 -9.72 7.97 -5.79
C LEU A 102 -9.69 6.53 -5.26
N SER A 103 -8.74 5.73 -5.75
CA SER A 103 -8.47 4.36 -5.30
C SER A 103 -8.21 4.29 -3.79
N GLU A 104 -7.45 5.25 -3.28
CA GLU A 104 -7.08 5.36 -1.88
C GLU A 104 -8.23 5.88 -1.04
N ALA A 105 -9.02 6.83 -1.55
CA ALA A 105 -10.25 7.24 -0.89
C ALA A 105 -11.21 6.05 -0.70
N ILE A 106 -11.36 5.19 -1.72
CA ILE A 106 -12.15 3.95 -1.64
C ILE A 106 -11.55 3.01 -0.59
N ALA A 107 -10.24 2.80 -0.60
CA ALA A 107 -9.56 1.97 0.39
C ALA A 107 -9.78 2.51 1.81
N GLN A 108 -9.53 3.79 2.05
CA GLN A 108 -9.72 4.46 3.35
C GLN A 108 -11.16 4.30 3.87
N MET A 109 -12.16 4.40 2.99
CA MET A 109 -13.56 4.19 3.36
C MET A 109 -13.91 2.72 3.60
N THR A 110 -13.17 1.77 3.01
CA THR A 110 -13.36 0.33 3.23
C THR A 110 -13.00 -0.08 4.67
N PHE A 111 -11.98 0.55 5.26
CA PHE A 111 -11.48 0.17 6.59
C PHE A 111 -11.84 1.15 7.70
N SER A 112 -12.58 2.21 7.36
CA SER A 112 -13.12 3.11 8.37
C SER A 112 -14.24 2.42 9.17
N PRO A 113 -14.19 2.44 10.51
CA PRO A 113 -15.22 1.81 11.34
C PRO A 113 -16.56 2.57 11.33
N LYS A 114 -16.64 3.72 10.64
CA LYS A 114 -17.85 4.56 10.63
C LYS A 114 -18.89 3.99 9.67
N ARG A 115 -20.13 3.84 10.13
CA ARG A 115 -21.26 3.34 9.31
C ARG A 115 -21.45 4.10 7.99
N ALA A 116 -21.21 5.41 7.97
CA ALA A 116 -21.33 6.21 6.76
C ALA A 116 -20.26 5.89 5.70
N ALA A 117 -19.09 5.37 6.11
CA ALA A 117 -17.98 5.09 5.20
C ALA A 117 -18.33 4.01 4.16
N VAL A 118 -19.10 2.99 4.55
CA VAL A 118 -19.56 1.93 3.64
C VAL A 118 -20.32 2.51 2.44
N LYS A 119 -21.22 3.46 2.68
CA LYS A 119 -22.00 4.09 1.61
C LYS A 119 -21.18 5.13 0.85
N ILE A 120 -20.27 5.86 1.51
CA ILE A 120 -19.32 6.76 0.81
C ILE A 120 -18.42 5.97 -0.15
N ARG A 121 -17.96 4.77 0.23
CA ARG A 121 -17.18 3.87 -0.63
C ARG A 121 -17.91 3.53 -1.93
N HIS A 122 -19.16 3.10 -1.84
CA HIS A 122 -19.97 2.79 -3.02
C HIS A 122 -20.20 4.03 -3.90
N ASN A 123 -20.45 5.17 -3.27
CA ASN A 123 -20.62 6.45 -3.97
C ASN A 123 -19.34 6.90 -4.70
N LEU A 124 -18.16 6.64 -4.13
CA LEU A 124 -16.87 6.93 -4.77
C LEU A 124 -16.64 6.01 -5.98
N ALA A 125 -16.93 4.71 -5.86
CA ALA A 125 -16.84 3.76 -6.98
C ALA A 125 -17.85 4.09 -8.11
N PHE A 126 -19.06 4.51 -7.73
CA PHE A 126 -20.06 4.99 -8.69
C PHE A 126 -19.60 6.27 -9.39
N ALA A 127 -19.05 7.23 -8.63
CA ALA A 127 -18.52 8.45 -9.18
C ALA A 127 -17.34 8.19 -10.14
N GLN A 128 -16.47 7.23 -9.83
CA GLN A 128 -15.41 6.76 -10.73
C GLN A 128 -16.00 6.30 -12.06
N LYS A 129 -16.94 5.35 -12.03
CA LYS A 129 -17.54 4.79 -13.24
C LYS A 129 -18.16 5.87 -14.11
N ASN A 130 -18.88 6.82 -13.51
CA ASN A 130 -19.49 7.92 -14.26
C ASN A 130 -18.47 8.92 -14.82
N ALA A 131 -17.39 9.20 -14.09
CA ALA A 131 -16.31 10.05 -14.59
C ALA A 131 -15.63 9.44 -15.83
N LEU A 132 -15.47 8.11 -15.87
CA LEU A 132 -14.97 7.39 -17.04
C LEU A 132 -15.96 7.48 -18.20
N LEU A 133 -17.22 7.07 -17.98
CA LEU A 133 -18.22 6.93 -19.04
C LEU A 133 -18.71 8.27 -19.60
N GLN A 134 -18.98 9.25 -18.74
CA GLN A 134 -19.61 10.51 -19.17
C GLN A 134 -18.59 11.59 -19.56
N LYS A 135 -17.41 11.58 -18.93
CA LYS A 135 -16.38 12.61 -19.14
C LYS A 135 -15.14 12.07 -19.87
N GLY A 136 -15.04 10.76 -20.11
CA GLY A 136 -13.86 10.17 -20.75
C GLY A 136 -12.59 10.42 -19.95
N MET A 137 -12.70 10.52 -18.61
CA MET A 137 -11.53 10.64 -17.75
C MET A 137 -10.81 9.29 -17.71
N LYS A 138 -9.50 9.29 -17.47
CA LYS A 138 -8.78 8.05 -17.18
C LYS A 138 -8.98 7.68 -15.72
N SER A 139 -9.05 6.37 -15.45
CA SER A 139 -9.14 5.85 -14.06
C SER A 139 -7.88 6.19 -13.27
N GLU A 140 -6.75 6.20 -13.97
CA GLU A 140 -5.43 6.55 -13.47
C GLU A 140 -5.27 8.07 -13.41
N GLY A 141 -4.91 8.58 -12.23
CA GLY A 141 -4.74 10.02 -12.01
C GLY A 141 -6.02 10.75 -11.59
N LEU A 142 -7.13 10.03 -11.35
CA LEU A 142 -8.34 10.62 -10.77
C LEU A 142 -8.16 10.90 -9.28
N VAL A 143 -8.29 12.17 -8.90
CA VAL A 143 -8.09 12.63 -7.53
C VAL A 143 -9.37 13.27 -7.00
N VAL A 144 -9.67 13.00 -5.73
CA VAL A 144 -10.74 13.68 -4.98
C VAL A 144 -10.24 15.09 -4.62
N SER A 145 -10.22 16.00 -5.59
CA SER A 145 -9.73 17.37 -5.42
C SER A 145 -10.43 18.10 -4.26
N GLN A 146 -11.75 17.95 -4.16
CA GLN A 146 -12.55 18.55 -3.10
C GLN A 146 -13.59 17.55 -2.61
N ALA A 147 -13.78 17.52 -1.30
CA ALA A 147 -14.86 16.80 -0.64
C ALA A 147 -15.40 17.68 0.48
N TRP A 148 -16.67 18.03 0.41
CA TRP A 148 -17.36 18.82 1.43
C TRP A 148 -18.75 18.27 1.71
N VAL A 149 -19.38 18.77 2.77
CA VAL A 149 -20.67 18.26 3.23
C VAL A 149 -21.68 19.37 3.30
N GLY A 150 -22.82 19.17 2.64
CA GLY A 150 -23.99 20.03 2.71
C GLY A 150 -24.95 19.61 3.82
N LYS A 151 -25.77 20.55 4.28
CA LYS A 151 -26.93 20.24 5.14
C LYS A 151 -28.02 19.64 4.26
N GLY A 152 -28.51 18.45 4.63
CA GLY A 152 -29.70 17.87 4.02
C GLY A 152 -30.98 18.43 4.65
N GLN A 153 -32.14 17.93 4.21
CA GLN A 153 -33.42 18.31 4.80
C GLN A 153 -33.60 17.67 6.19
N TYR A 154 -33.66 18.50 7.23
CA TYR A 154 -33.81 18.02 8.61
C TYR A 154 -35.27 17.71 8.90
N SER A 155 -35.54 16.54 9.45
CA SER A 155 -36.88 16.18 9.92
C SER A 155 -37.01 16.46 11.41
N LYS A 156 -38.12 17.06 11.83
CA LYS A 156 -38.44 17.31 13.23
C LYS A 156 -39.11 16.06 13.83
N ARG A 157 -38.80 15.74 15.09
CA ARG A 157 -39.47 14.73 15.92
C ARG A 157 -39.72 15.30 17.31
N ILE A 158 -40.77 14.83 17.97
CA ILE A 158 -41.07 15.21 19.34
C ILE A 158 -40.08 14.50 20.27
N LYS A 159 -39.48 15.25 21.20
CA LYS A 159 -38.67 14.73 22.31
C LYS A 159 -39.42 14.95 23.61
N ILE A 160 -39.91 13.85 24.17
CA ILE A 160 -40.62 13.87 25.45
C ILE A 160 -39.58 14.02 26.56
N HIS A 161 -39.82 14.94 27.50
CA HIS A 161 -39.02 15.15 28.71
C HIS A 161 -39.88 14.90 29.96
N GLY A 162 -39.26 14.84 31.13
CA GLY A 162 -39.99 14.71 32.39
C GLY A 162 -40.91 15.90 32.68
N ARG A 163 -41.85 15.71 33.61
CA ARG A 163 -42.80 16.74 34.09
C ARG A 163 -43.68 17.34 32.98
N GLY A 164 -44.14 16.51 32.04
CA GLY A 164 -45.03 16.95 30.94
C GLY A 164 -44.38 17.88 29.90
N ARG A 165 -43.06 18.09 29.95
CA ARG A 165 -42.36 18.98 29.02
C ARG A 165 -42.08 18.26 27.69
N MET A 166 -42.23 18.98 26.58
CA MET A 166 -41.88 18.50 25.24
C MET A 166 -40.87 19.45 24.59
N GLY A 167 -39.92 18.89 23.86
CA GLY A 167 -38.97 19.63 23.03
C GLY A 167 -38.97 19.10 21.59
N VAL A 168 -38.31 19.84 20.69
CA VAL A 168 -38.17 19.43 19.29
C VAL A 168 -36.79 18.81 19.08
N MET A 169 -36.75 17.54 18.66
CA MET A 169 -35.54 16.86 18.20
C MET A 169 -35.42 17.00 16.68
N HIS A 170 -34.33 17.59 16.23
CA HIS A 170 -33.99 17.62 14.81
C HIS A 170 -33.17 16.39 14.43
N GLN A 171 -33.70 15.57 13.52
CA GLN A 171 -32.93 14.52 12.87
C GLN A 171 -32.13 15.13 11.72
N SER A 172 -30.87 15.45 12.01
CA SER A 172 -29.93 15.99 11.03
C SER A 172 -29.69 14.99 9.90
N LYS A 173 -29.77 15.47 8.67
CA LYS A 173 -29.31 14.75 7.48
C LYS A 173 -28.22 15.56 6.80
N GLY A 174 -27.32 14.89 6.10
CA GLY A 174 -26.24 15.56 5.36
C GLY A 174 -26.00 14.89 4.03
N GLU A 175 -25.54 15.67 3.06
CA GLU A 175 -25.10 15.17 1.75
C GLU A 175 -23.60 15.40 1.61
N VAL A 176 -22.88 14.45 1.02
CA VAL A 176 -21.45 14.59 0.70
C VAL A 176 -21.33 14.96 -0.78
N LYS A 177 -20.60 16.03 -1.06
CA LYS A 177 -20.29 16.51 -2.41
C LYS A 177 -18.82 16.27 -2.70
N ILE A 178 -18.55 15.68 -3.85
CA ILE A 178 -17.23 15.24 -4.27
C ILE A 178 -16.92 15.84 -5.63
N LYS A 179 -15.76 16.45 -5.75
CA LYS A 179 -15.22 16.96 -7.00
C LYS A 179 -13.99 16.16 -7.38
N GLN A 180 -14.04 15.51 -8.52
CA GLN A 180 -12.94 14.76 -9.10
C GLN A 180 -12.27 15.59 -10.19
N THR A 181 -10.95 15.55 -10.23
CA THR A 181 -10.13 16.18 -11.27
C THR A 181 -9.06 15.20 -11.74
N THR A 182 -8.55 15.40 -12.94
CA THR A 182 -7.37 14.71 -13.45
C THR A 182 -6.11 15.43 -13.01
N SER A 183 -5.06 14.68 -12.65
CA SER A 183 -3.75 15.25 -12.32
C SER A 183 -3.20 16.07 -13.50
N SER A 184 -2.45 17.15 -13.22
CA SER A 184 -1.91 18.01 -14.29
C SER A 184 -0.92 17.23 -15.17
N PRO A 185 -0.93 17.42 -16.49
CA PRO A 185 -0.06 16.69 -17.41
C PRO A 185 1.42 16.95 -17.12
N LEU A 186 1.76 18.19 -16.72
CA LEU A 186 3.12 18.55 -16.29
C LEU A 186 3.57 17.75 -15.07
N PHE A 187 2.70 17.58 -14.06
CA PHE A 187 3.04 16.82 -12.86
C PHE A 187 3.30 15.35 -13.17
N VAL A 188 2.48 14.75 -14.05
CA VAL A 188 2.69 13.36 -14.50
C VAL A 188 4.00 13.24 -15.29
N ALA A 189 4.29 14.20 -16.19
CA ALA A 189 5.53 14.23 -16.95
C ALA A 189 6.77 14.34 -16.06
N CYS A 190 6.74 15.19 -15.02
CA CYS A 190 7.83 15.30 -14.05
C CYS A 190 8.09 13.97 -13.32
N ILE A 191 7.03 13.25 -12.92
CA ILE A 191 7.17 11.94 -12.26
C ILE A 191 7.76 10.90 -13.22
N PHE A 192 7.31 10.89 -14.48
CA PHE A 192 7.86 10.01 -15.50
C PHE A 192 9.35 10.26 -15.71
N LEU A 193 9.74 11.53 -15.94
CA LEU A 193 11.14 11.92 -16.15
C LEU A 193 12.02 11.58 -14.94
N HIS A 194 11.49 11.78 -13.72
CA HIS A 194 12.19 11.41 -12.49
C HIS A 194 12.47 9.91 -12.42
N ASN A 195 11.45 9.07 -12.60
CA ASN A 195 11.61 7.61 -12.59
C ASN A 195 12.53 7.12 -13.73
N LEU A 196 12.42 7.71 -14.91
CA LEU A 196 13.28 7.37 -16.05
C LEU A 196 14.74 7.74 -15.78
N ALA A 197 15.00 8.93 -15.25
CA ALA A 197 16.35 9.37 -14.89
C ALA A 197 16.99 8.42 -13.85
N LEU A 198 16.23 8.02 -12.82
CA LEU A 198 16.69 7.07 -11.81
C LEU A 198 16.94 5.67 -12.39
N ALA A 199 16.12 5.22 -13.34
CA ALA A 199 16.32 3.95 -14.02
C ALA A 199 17.61 3.95 -14.85
N VAL A 200 17.82 4.98 -15.67
CA VAL A 200 19.02 5.14 -16.51
C VAL A 200 20.28 5.27 -15.63
N TYR A 201 20.23 6.09 -14.59
CA TYR A 201 21.34 6.27 -13.65
C TYR A 201 21.70 4.96 -12.92
N SER A 202 20.70 4.21 -12.46
CA SER A 202 20.92 2.91 -11.81
C SER A 202 21.51 1.91 -12.80
N GLY A 203 21.04 1.88 -14.05
CA GLY A 203 21.55 1.00 -15.09
C GLY A 203 23.01 1.30 -15.46
N TRP A 204 23.34 2.59 -15.58
CA TRP A 204 24.71 3.07 -15.78
C TRP A 204 25.62 2.63 -14.63
N THR A 205 25.22 2.88 -13.39
CA THR A 205 25.98 2.52 -12.19
C THR A 205 26.22 1.01 -12.09
N PHE A 206 25.20 0.21 -12.40
CA PHE A 206 25.31 -1.25 -12.47
C PHE A 206 26.32 -1.69 -13.54
N TYR A 207 26.18 -1.20 -14.78
CA TYR A 207 27.05 -1.59 -15.89
C TYR A 207 28.52 -1.30 -15.59
N HIS A 208 28.84 -0.09 -15.13
CA HIS A 208 30.23 0.29 -14.84
C HIS A 208 30.81 -0.48 -13.64
N THR A 209 30.08 -0.58 -12.53
CA THR A 209 30.59 -1.28 -11.34
C THR A 209 30.73 -2.78 -11.60
N PHE A 210 29.77 -3.40 -12.31
CA PHE A 210 29.80 -4.82 -12.64
C PHE A 210 30.92 -5.17 -13.63
N THR A 211 31.15 -4.36 -14.67
CA THR A 211 32.23 -4.59 -15.64
C THR A 211 33.61 -4.48 -14.98
N VAL A 212 33.79 -3.48 -14.10
CA VAL A 212 35.02 -3.31 -13.32
C VAL A 212 35.24 -4.49 -12.36
N TYR A 213 34.22 -4.90 -11.60
CA TYR A 213 34.32 -6.04 -10.70
C TYR A 213 34.63 -7.34 -11.46
N ARG A 214 33.94 -7.60 -12.59
CA ARG A 214 34.18 -8.77 -13.44
C ARG A 214 35.58 -8.79 -14.05
N ARG A 215 36.12 -7.63 -14.45
CA ARG A 215 37.49 -7.52 -14.98
C ARG A 215 38.51 -7.93 -13.91
N ASN A 216 38.35 -7.44 -12.69
CA ASN A 216 39.27 -7.72 -11.59
C ASN A 216 39.23 -9.20 -11.16
N LEU A 217 38.05 -9.83 -11.18
CA LEU A 217 37.91 -11.28 -10.95
C LEU A 217 38.62 -12.16 -11.99
N LYS A 218 38.90 -11.64 -13.20
CA LYS A 218 39.63 -12.37 -14.23
C LYS A 218 41.15 -12.20 -14.14
N THR A 219 41.61 -11.11 -13.53
CA THR A 219 43.04 -10.75 -13.50
C THR A 219 43.70 -11.11 -12.17
N MET A 220 42.94 -11.23 -11.09
CA MET A 220 43.44 -11.49 -9.74
C MET A 220 42.75 -12.70 -9.11
N ASP A 221 43.43 -13.31 -8.14
CA ASP A 221 42.85 -14.38 -7.33
C ASP A 221 41.60 -13.92 -6.59
N PHE A 222 40.64 -14.84 -6.46
CA PHE A 222 39.34 -14.57 -5.85
C PHE A 222 39.45 -13.91 -4.47
N TRP A 223 40.33 -14.41 -3.59
CA TRP A 223 40.50 -13.89 -2.23
C TRP A 223 41.06 -12.47 -2.18
N THR A 224 41.89 -12.11 -3.16
CA THR A 224 42.46 -10.77 -3.30
C THR A 224 41.35 -9.79 -3.70
N VAL A 225 40.49 -10.18 -4.64
CA VAL A 225 39.33 -9.36 -5.04
C VAL A 225 38.28 -9.30 -3.94
N TRP A 226 38.09 -10.38 -3.19
CA TRP A 226 37.07 -10.45 -2.14
C TRP A 226 37.42 -9.62 -0.92
N CYS A 227 38.64 -9.69 -0.39
CA CYS A 227 39.02 -8.93 0.81
C CYS A 227 39.65 -7.55 0.50
N ASP A 228 40.19 -7.33 -0.71
CA ASP A 228 40.88 -6.09 -1.14
C ASP A 228 41.85 -5.54 -0.10
N LYS A 229 42.80 -6.37 0.34
CA LYS A 229 43.75 -6.00 1.41
C LYS A 229 44.68 -4.86 1.01
N SER A 230 44.98 -4.71 -0.28
CA SER A 230 45.83 -3.64 -0.80
C SER A 230 45.10 -2.30 -0.95
N GLY A 231 43.76 -2.31 -1.01
CA GLY A 231 42.96 -1.11 -1.23
C GLY A 231 43.06 -0.55 -2.65
N ASP A 232 43.67 -1.29 -3.58
CA ASP A 232 43.82 -0.89 -4.98
C ASP A 232 42.46 -0.84 -5.67
N PHE A 233 41.54 -1.72 -5.29
CA PHE A 233 40.20 -1.74 -5.88
C PHE A 233 39.35 -0.56 -5.38
N TRP A 234 39.46 -0.22 -4.10
CA TRP A 234 38.86 0.99 -3.53
C TRP A 234 39.35 2.27 -4.23
N THR A 235 40.67 2.45 -4.32
CA THR A 235 41.30 3.68 -4.82
C THR A 235 41.16 3.88 -6.32
N SER A 236 41.20 2.80 -7.10
CA SER A 236 41.12 2.91 -8.56
C SER A 236 39.74 3.35 -9.05
N THR A 237 38.67 2.71 -8.59
CA THR A 237 37.35 2.85 -9.24
C THR A 237 36.16 2.60 -8.32
N LEU A 238 36.27 1.68 -7.35
CA LEU A 238 35.13 1.32 -6.50
C LEU A 238 34.71 2.46 -5.57
N GLY A 239 35.66 3.19 -4.99
CA GLY A 239 35.38 4.33 -4.11
C GLY A 239 34.63 5.45 -4.83
N LEU A 240 34.97 5.72 -6.10
CA LEU A 240 34.32 6.73 -6.92
C LEU A 240 32.86 6.37 -7.23
N TYR A 241 32.61 5.17 -7.77
CA TYR A 241 31.24 4.74 -8.06
C TYR A 241 30.42 4.51 -6.79
N GLY A 242 31.05 4.04 -5.71
CA GLY A 242 30.45 3.98 -4.39
C GLY A 242 30.01 5.35 -3.90
N TYR A 243 30.82 6.39 -4.11
CA TYR A 243 30.48 7.77 -3.74
C TYR A 243 29.32 8.33 -4.56
N TYR A 244 29.30 8.12 -5.88
CA TYR A 244 28.16 8.50 -6.71
C TYR A 244 26.88 7.76 -6.30
N PHE A 245 26.98 6.46 -6.01
CA PHE A 245 25.85 5.69 -5.49
C PHE A 245 25.38 6.19 -4.11
N TYR A 246 26.29 6.63 -3.26
CA TYR A 246 25.95 7.28 -1.99
C TYR A 246 25.17 8.58 -2.20
N LEU A 247 25.62 9.45 -3.12
CA LEU A 247 24.90 10.68 -3.47
C LEU A 247 23.48 10.40 -3.99
N SER A 248 23.29 9.31 -4.74
CA SER A 248 21.97 8.96 -5.26
C SER A 248 20.94 8.68 -4.16
N LYS A 249 21.37 8.23 -2.96
CA LYS A 249 20.46 7.97 -1.84
C LYS A 249 19.81 9.22 -1.28
N TYR A 250 20.47 10.37 -1.40
CA TYR A 250 19.84 11.66 -1.07
C TYR A 250 18.83 12.06 -2.13
N TYR A 251 19.12 11.81 -3.41
CA TYR A 251 18.18 12.11 -4.50
C TYR A 251 16.94 11.21 -4.45
N GLU A 252 17.07 9.95 -4.03
CA GLU A 252 15.94 9.02 -3.83
C GLU A 252 14.92 9.53 -2.77
N ILE A 253 15.27 10.52 -1.93
CA ILE A 253 14.30 11.20 -1.05
C ILE A 253 13.19 11.90 -1.87
N VAL A 254 13.47 12.29 -3.11
CA VAL A 254 12.48 12.88 -4.02
C VAL A 254 11.29 11.93 -4.25
N ASP A 255 11.47 10.60 -4.20
CA ASP A 255 10.35 9.64 -4.23
C ASP A 255 9.38 9.87 -3.08
N THR A 256 9.93 10.14 -1.88
CA THR A 256 9.14 10.43 -0.69
C THR A 256 8.42 11.78 -0.84
N ILE A 257 9.10 12.78 -1.41
CA ILE A 257 8.52 14.10 -1.68
C ILE A 257 7.36 13.99 -2.68
N ILE A 258 7.52 13.23 -3.78
CA ILE A 258 6.46 12.99 -4.77
C ILE A 258 5.23 12.36 -4.13
N ILE A 259 5.43 11.42 -3.20
CA ILE A 259 4.33 10.79 -2.45
C ILE A 259 3.60 11.81 -1.57
N LEU A 260 4.35 12.65 -0.84
CA LEU A 260 3.77 13.71 -0.02
C LEU A 260 3.01 14.74 -0.88
N LEU A 261 3.54 15.09 -2.06
CA LEU A 261 2.88 15.98 -3.02
C LEU A 261 1.61 15.37 -3.61
N LYS A 262 1.54 14.04 -3.76
CA LYS A 262 0.29 13.31 -4.08
C LYS A 262 -0.71 13.26 -2.92
N GLY A 263 -0.42 13.91 -1.79
CA GLY A 263 -1.27 13.93 -0.59
C GLY A 263 -1.22 12.62 0.20
N ARG A 264 -0.25 11.74 -0.09
CA ARG A 264 -0.08 10.46 0.60
C ARG A 264 0.90 10.58 1.75
N LYS A 265 0.74 9.74 2.78
CA LYS A 265 1.76 9.60 3.82
C LYS A 265 2.83 8.60 3.37
N SER A 266 4.10 8.93 3.57
CA SER A 266 5.19 7.98 3.35
C SER A 266 5.01 6.76 4.25
N SER A 267 5.17 5.57 3.68
CA SER A 267 5.08 4.33 4.45
C SER A 267 6.28 4.17 5.38
N THR A 268 6.10 3.48 6.50
CA THR A 268 7.21 3.17 7.43
C THR A 268 8.36 2.46 6.73
N LEU A 269 8.08 1.58 5.77
CA LEU A 269 9.11 0.86 5.00
C LEU A 269 9.94 1.81 4.15
N GLN A 270 9.31 2.73 3.46
CA GLN A 270 10.02 3.70 2.64
C GLN A 270 10.87 4.67 3.48
N THR A 271 10.30 5.21 4.56
CA THR A 271 11.02 6.10 5.46
C THR A 271 12.19 5.40 6.16
N TYR A 272 11.98 4.17 6.64
CA TYR A 272 13.04 3.36 7.26
C TYR A 272 14.14 3.03 6.26
N HIS A 273 13.76 2.67 5.02
CA HIS A 273 14.71 2.34 3.97
C HIS A 273 15.57 3.54 3.57
N HIS A 274 14.98 4.69 3.22
CA HIS A 274 15.77 5.83 2.76
C HIS A 274 16.67 6.39 3.87
N ALA A 275 16.18 6.47 5.12
CA ALA A 275 16.99 6.94 6.25
C ALA A 275 18.16 5.99 6.55
N GLY A 276 17.88 4.68 6.63
CA GLY A 276 18.89 3.67 6.93
C GLY A 276 19.89 3.47 5.78
N ALA A 277 19.46 3.56 4.52
CA ALA A 277 20.34 3.50 3.36
C ALA A 277 21.34 4.67 3.34
N ILE A 278 20.92 5.89 3.66
CA ILE A 278 21.83 7.05 3.75
C ILE A 278 22.87 6.83 4.85
N PHE A 279 22.44 6.42 6.05
CA PHE A 279 23.34 6.19 7.17
C PHE A 279 24.36 5.07 6.89
N THR A 280 23.89 3.93 6.39
CA THR A 280 24.77 2.80 6.09
C THR A 280 25.73 3.09 4.94
N MET A 281 25.30 3.83 3.91
CA MET A 281 26.21 4.25 2.83
C MET A 281 27.24 5.29 3.30
N TRP A 282 26.85 6.23 4.16
CA TRP A 282 27.80 7.12 4.81
C TRP A 282 28.90 6.34 5.54
N ALA A 283 28.53 5.32 6.34
CA ALA A 283 29.50 4.50 7.07
C ALA A 283 30.43 3.73 6.12
N ASN A 284 29.91 3.15 5.03
CA ASN A 284 30.73 2.42 4.06
C ASN A 284 31.74 3.31 3.33
N ILE A 285 31.34 4.53 2.96
CA ILE A 285 32.22 5.50 2.29
C ILE A 285 33.29 6.04 3.25
N ASN A 286 32.90 6.46 4.46
CA ASN A 286 33.84 7.07 5.41
C ASN A 286 34.91 6.08 5.89
N TYR A 287 34.54 4.82 6.07
CA TYR A 287 35.46 3.79 6.53
C TYR A 287 36.12 3.00 5.41
N ALA A 288 35.93 3.38 4.15
CA ALA A 288 36.46 2.68 2.98
C ALA A 288 36.18 1.17 2.99
N ALA A 289 34.93 0.80 3.29
CA ALA A 289 34.55 -0.60 3.43
C ALA A 289 34.40 -1.25 2.05
N HIS A 290 35.36 -2.09 1.66
CA HIS A 290 35.35 -2.82 0.38
C HIS A 290 34.01 -3.53 0.05
N PRO A 291 33.32 -4.20 1.00
CA PRO A 291 32.07 -4.93 0.67
C PRO A 291 30.91 -4.05 0.18
N ILE A 292 31.10 -2.73 0.10
CA ILE A 292 30.18 -1.79 -0.57
C ILE A 292 29.83 -2.22 -2.01
N TRP A 293 30.72 -2.93 -2.72
CA TRP A 293 30.45 -3.38 -4.09
C TRP A 293 29.17 -4.24 -4.19
N VAL A 294 28.87 -5.02 -3.15
CA VAL A 294 27.66 -5.85 -3.06
C VAL A 294 26.42 -4.96 -3.08
N PHE A 295 26.45 -3.88 -2.30
CA PHE A 295 25.38 -2.89 -2.25
C PHE A 295 25.20 -2.21 -3.58
N VAL A 296 26.29 -1.69 -4.16
CA VAL A 296 26.23 -0.93 -5.41
C VAL A 296 25.71 -1.81 -6.55
N ILE A 297 26.24 -3.02 -6.74
CA ILE A 297 25.86 -3.89 -7.86
C ILE A 297 24.44 -4.44 -7.68
N LEU A 298 24.12 -5.08 -6.56
CA LEU A 298 22.81 -5.72 -6.38
C LEU A 298 21.69 -4.68 -6.31
N ASN A 299 21.89 -3.56 -5.60
CA ASN A 299 20.86 -2.54 -5.49
C ASN A 299 20.64 -1.81 -6.82
N SER A 300 21.71 -1.41 -7.53
CA SER A 300 21.57 -0.72 -8.82
C SER A 300 20.87 -1.59 -9.86
N PHE A 301 21.12 -2.90 -9.88
CA PHE A 301 20.38 -3.83 -10.72
C PHE A 301 18.88 -3.85 -10.40
N VAL A 302 18.52 -4.03 -9.13
CA VAL A 302 17.11 -4.08 -8.72
C VAL A 302 16.42 -2.73 -8.89
N HIS A 303 17.09 -1.62 -8.59
CA HIS A 303 16.57 -0.26 -8.79
C HIS A 303 16.36 0.06 -10.26
N THR A 304 17.23 -0.42 -11.17
CA THR A 304 17.00 -0.29 -12.62
C THR A 304 15.65 -0.91 -13.01
N ILE A 305 15.37 -2.13 -12.55
CA ILE A 305 14.11 -2.83 -12.84
C ILE A 305 12.92 -2.12 -12.17
N MET A 306 13.05 -1.76 -10.89
CA MET A 306 11.98 -1.12 -10.12
C MET A 306 11.59 0.25 -10.69
N TYR A 307 12.56 1.11 -11.01
CA TYR A 307 12.29 2.44 -11.57
C TYR A 307 11.80 2.37 -13.01
N THR A 308 12.27 1.40 -13.81
CA THR A 308 11.69 1.14 -15.15
C THR A 308 10.21 0.77 -15.03
N TYR A 309 9.86 -0.09 -14.07
CA TYR A 309 8.46 -0.43 -13.79
C TYR A 309 7.65 0.80 -13.37
N TYR A 310 8.18 1.67 -12.49
CA TYR A 310 7.49 2.90 -12.08
C TYR A 310 7.38 3.94 -13.20
N ALA A 311 8.35 4.03 -14.10
CA ALA A 311 8.23 4.86 -15.30
C ALA A 311 7.10 4.32 -16.20
N ALA A 312 7.04 3.01 -16.43
CA ALA A 312 5.99 2.38 -17.24
C ALA A 312 4.58 2.60 -16.65
N THR A 313 4.41 2.51 -15.34
CA THR A 313 3.09 2.75 -14.69
C THR A 313 2.63 4.20 -14.82
N THR A 314 3.54 5.17 -14.96
CA THR A 314 3.12 6.57 -15.22
C THR A 314 2.60 6.80 -16.63
N LEU A 315 2.95 5.92 -17.58
CA LEU A 315 2.39 5.91 -18.94
C LEU A 315 1.04 5.16 -19.01
N GLY A 316 0.59 4.58 -17.89
CA GLY A 316 -0.60 3.75 -17.80
C GLY A 316 -0.42 2.31 -18.28
N LEU A 317 0.84 1.86 -18.39
CA LEU A 317 1.13 0.45 -18.59
C LEU A 317 1.04 -0.26 -17.23
N ASN A 318 0.19 -1.28 -17.13
CA ASN A 318 -0.01 -2.06 -15.92
C ASN A 318 0.53 -3.50 -16.07
N PRO A 319 1.86 -3.70 -16.05
CA PRO A 319 2.42 -5.03 -16.23
C PRO A 319 2.09 -5.97 -15.06
N PRO A 320 1.67 -7.22 -15.32
CA PRO A 320 1.15 -8.14 -14.30
C PRO A 320 2.22 -8.74 -13.36
N TYR A 321 3.49 -8.40 -13.51
CA TYR A 321 4.63 -9.04 -12.82
C TYR A 321 5.14 -8.30 -11.57
N LYS A 322 4.32 -7.46 -10.92
CA LYS A 322 4.67 -6.74 -9.68
C LYS A 322 5.20 -7.63 -8.54
N GLN A 323 4.66 -8.85 -8.42
CA GLN A 323 5.09 -9.82 -7.42
C GLN A 323 6.57 -10.22 -7.59
N TYR A 324 7.04 -10.29 -8.84
CA TYR A 324 8.42 -10.64 -9.13
C TYR A 324 9.38 -9.52 -8.72
N ILE A 325 8.99 -8.26 -8.86
CA ILE A 325 9.81 -7.12 -8.39
C ILE A 325 9.99 -7.16 -6.88
N THR A 326 8.92 -7.40 -6.12
CA THR A 326 9.03 -7.51 -4.65
C THR A 326 9.86 -8.72 -4.24
N ARG A 327 9.75 -9.84 -4.97
CA ARG A 327 10.59 -11.02 -4.74
C ARG A 327 12.06 -10.73 -5.04
N LEU A 328 12.35 -10.07 -6.16
CA LEU A 328 13.70 -9.62 -6.50
C LEU A 328 14.28 -8.69 -5.44
N GLN A 329 13.48 -7.75 -4.93
CA GLN A 329 13.90 -6.85 -3.85
C GLN A 329 14.23 -7.62 -2.57
N LEU A 330 13.41 -8.60 -2.19
CA LEU A 330 13.67 -9.42 -1.01
C LEU A 330 14.90 -10.33 -1.19
N THR A 331 15.05 -10.93 -2.37
CA THR A 331 16.23 -11.73 -2.73
C THR A 331 17.50 -10.89 -2.66
N GLN A 332 17.47 -9.62 -3.09
CA GLN A 332 18.60 -8.70 -2.99
C GLN A 332 19.11 -8.57 -1.54
N PHE A 333 18.20 -8.40 -0.59
CA PHE A 333 18.55 -8.16 0.80
C PHE A 333 19.06 -9.44 1.45
N PHE A 334 18.42 -10.57 1.15
CA PHE A 334 18.86 -11.86 1.67
C PHE A 334 20.25 -12.23 1.15
N VAL A 335 20.47 -12.16 -0.16
CA VAL A 335 21.77 -12.46 -0.78
C VAL A 335 22.85 -11.50 -0.27
N GLY A 336 22.58 -10.19 -0.24
CA GLY A 336 23.50 -9.21 0.31
C GLY A 336 23.83 -9.49 1.78
N GLN A 337 22.86 -9.96 2.56
CA GLN A 337 23.05 -10.28 3.96
C GLN A 337 23.90 -11.54 4.19
N CYS A 338 23.73 -12.57 3.36
CA CYS A 338 24.57 -13.76 3.36
C CYS A 338 26.02 -13.43 2.97
N ILE A 339 26.20 -12.60 1.94
CA ILE A 339 27.53 -12.15 1.52
C ILE A 339 28.17 -11.32 2.64
N GLY A 340 27.46 -10.35 3.22
CA GLY A 340 27.95 -9.56 4.35
C GLY A 340 28.36 -10.42 5.55
N ALA A 341 27.57 -11.44 5.90
CA ALA A 341 27.91 -12.39 6.95
C ALA A 341 29.19 -13.18 6.63
N SER A 342 29.39 -13.57 5.36
CA SER A 342 30.59 -14.30 4.95
C SER A 342 31.89 -13.52 5.20
N TYR A 343 31.87 -12.18 5.13
CA TYR A 343 33.04 -11.35 5.47
C TYR A 343 33.41 -11.46 6.96
N PHE A 344 32.43 -11.58 7.86
CA PHE A 344 32.69 -11.82 9.27
C PHE A 344 33.15 -13.25 9.56
N LEU A 345 32.62 -14.24 8.84
CA LEU A 345 33.02 -15.64 9.00
C LEU A 345 34.45 -15.89 8.51
N VAL A 346 34.80 -15.34 7.34
CA VAL A 346 36.15 -15.42 6.78
C VAL A 346 37.16 -14.68 7.66
N SER A 347 36.75 -13.57 8.29
CA SER A 347 37.61 -12.83 9.22
C SER A 347 37.94 -13.59 10.52
N ASN A 348 37.18 -14.61 10.89
CA ASN A 348 37.34 -15.33 12.18
C ASN A 348 37.78 -16.79 12.01
N GLY A 349 38.10 -17.25 10.79
CA GLY A 349 38.40 -18.66 10.48
C GLY A 349 39.82 -18.90 9.94
N PRO A 350 40.37 -20.12 10.04
CA PRO A 350 41.72 -20.49 9.59
C PRO A 350 41.78 -20.72 8.07
N THR A 351 41.09 -19.89 7.29
CA THR A 351 41.03 -20.04 5.82
C THR A 351 42.14 -19.28 5.12
N ARG A 352 42.54 -19.74 3.92
CA ARG A 352 43.63 -19.19 3.09
C ARG A 352 43.55 -17.68 2.81
N GLY A 353 42.41 -17.02 3.08
CA GLY A 353 42.20 -15.59 2.90
C GLY A 353 42.68 -14.69 4.06
N GLY A 354 42.90 -15.21 5.27
CA GLY A 354 43.21 -14.42 6.47
C GLY A 354 42.13 -13.39 6.87
N GLU A 355 42.39 -12.52 7.85
CA GLU A 355 41.43 -11.49 8.25
C GLU A 355 41.16 -10.50 7.10
N CYS A 356 39.93 -10.49 6.55
CA CYS A 356 39.54 -9.48 5.54
C CYS A 356 39.46 -8.07 6.15
N PHE A 357 39.17 -7.97 7.45
CA PHE A 357 39.08 -6.70 8.13
C PHE A 357 40.29 -6.52 9.01
N THR A 358 41.21 -5.62 8.66
CA THR A 358 42.38 -5.29 9.50
C THR A 358 42.11 -4.08 10.42
N ARG A 359 41.13 -3.24 10.07
CA ARG A 359 40.77 -2.01 10.78
C ARG A 359 39.38 -2.11 11.40
N ALA A 360 39.15 -1.43 12.53
CA ALA A 360 37.86 -1.40 13.21
C ALA A 360 36.75 -0.69 12.39
N GLY A 361 37.11 0.30 11.56
CA GLY A 361 36.17 1.07 10.74
C GLY A 361 35.33 0.23 9.76
N PRO A 362 35.95 -0.53 8.83
CA PRO A 362 35.23 -1.43 7.93
C PRO A 362 34.36 -2.46 8.66
N ARG A 363 34.82 -2.98 9.81
CA ARG A 363 34.03 -3.89 10.66
C ARG A 363 32.76 -3.21 11.16
N PHE A 364 32.86 -1.97 11.64
CA PHE A 364 31.70 -1.17 12.05
C PHE A 364 30.75 -0.89 10.88
N ALA A 365 31.27 -0.49 9.72
CA ALA A 365 30.46 -0.17 8.54
C ALA A 365 29.61 -1.37 8.10
N ILE A 366 30.21 -2.56 7.95
CA ILE A 366 29.47 -3.76 7.56
C ILE A 366 28.57 -4.25 8.70
N GLY A 367 29.01 -4.16 9.96
CA GLY A 367 28.16 -4.49 11.11
C GLY A 367 26.89 -3.64 11.16
N SER A 368 27.00 -2.34 10.90
CA SER A 368 25.86 -1.41 10.85
C SER A 368 24.88 -1.76 9.74
N VAL A 369 25.39 -2.19 8.58
CA VAL A 369 24.61 -2.69 7.46
C VAL A 369 23.84 -3.94 7.85
N MET A 370 24.51 -4.93 8.47
CA MET A 370 23.85 -6.18 8.85
C MET A 370 22.72 -5.94 9.85
N LEU A 371 22.96 -5.06 10.83
CA LEU A 371 21.97 -4.69 11.84
C LEU A 371 20.77 -3.96 11.21
N TYR A 372 20.99 -3.11 10.21
CA TYR A 372 19.94 -2.36 9.51
C TYR A 372 19.11 -3.25 8.56
N VAL A 373 19.75 -4.15 7.81
CA VAL A 373 19.06 -4.94 6.78
C VAL A 373 18.16 -6.01 7.40
N ALA A 374 18.49 -6.55 8.58
CA ALA A 374 17.65 -7.54 9.28
C ALA A 374 16.19 -7.08 9.53
N PRO A 375 15.92 -5.93 10.19
CA PRO A 375 14.56 -5.40 10.33
C PRO A 375 13.96 -4.94 9.00
N LEU A 376 14.77 -4.53 8.02
CA LEU A 376 14.28 -4.20 6.67
C LEU A 376 13.71 -5.44 5.96
N ILE A 377 14.40 -6.58 6.03
CA ILE A 377 13.93 -7.87 5.50
C ILE A 377 12.60 -8.23 6.17
N TRP A 378 12.53 -8.13 7.50
CA TRP A 378 11.28 -8.39 8.23
C TRP A 378 10.14 -7.50 7.72
N LEU A 379 10.41 -6.21 7.52
CA LEU A 379 9.41 -5.25 7.05
C LEU A 379 8.96 -5.52 5.60
N PHE A 380 9.86 -5.99 4.73
CA PHE A 380 9.53 -6.45 3.37
C PHE A 380 8.73 -7.76 3.36
N VAL A 381 9.06 -8.70 4.24
CA VAL A 381 8.30 -9.96 4.38
C VAL A 381 6.90 -9.66 4.90
N GLU A 382 6.79 -8.82 5.94
CA GLU A 382 5.50 -8.38 6.47
C GLU A 382 4.70 -7.67 5.40
N PHE A 383 5.34 -6.77 4.65
CA PHE A 383 4.77 -6.10 3.48
C PHE A 383 4.26 -7.10 2.41
N ALA A 384 5.06 -8.11 2.05
CA ALA A 384 4.70 -9.11 1.05
C ALA A 384 3.54 -10.01 1.51
N ARG A 385 3.54 -10.45 2.77
CA ARG A 385 2.42 -11.21 3.37
C ARG A 385 1.14 -10.41 3.36
N ARG A 386 1.25 -9.12 3.67
CA ARG A 386 0.16 -8.15 3.70
C ARG A 386 -0.52 -7.92 2.36
N ILE A 387 0.25 -7.91 1.26
CA ILE A 387 -0.26 -7.63 -0.09
C ILE A 387 -0.60 -8.91 -0.87
N TYR A 388 0.25 -9.94 -0.79
CA TYR A 388 0.14 -11.15 -1.64
C TYR A 388 -0.27 -12.40 -0.87
N GLY A 389 -0.27 -12.36 0.47
CA GLY A 389 -0.69 -13.48 1.28
C GLY A 389 -2.16 -13.81 1.03
N LYS A 390 -2.45 -15.08 0.73
CA LYS A 390 -3.83 -15.58 0.69
C LYS A 390 -4.44 -15.38 2.07
N ARG A 391 -5.49 -14.57 2.17
CA ARG A 391 -6.36 -14.57 3.35
C ARG A 391 -6.95 -15.97 3.45
N LYS A 392 -6.54 -16.76 4.45
CA LYS A 392 -7.34 -17.90 4.89
C LYS A 392 -8.71 -17.33 5.22
N GLN A 393 -9.71 -17.67 4.40
CA GLN A 393 -11.11 -17.49 4.79
C GLN A 393 -11.27 -18.42 6.01
N ALA A 394 -11.35 -17.81 7.19
CA ALA A 394 -11.71 -18.51 8.40
C ALA A 394 -13.23 -18.62 8.46
#